data_AF-A0AAJ4N0A0-F1
#
_entry.id   AF-A0AAJ4N0A0-F1
#
_cell.length_a   1.000
_cell.length_b   1.000
_cell.length_c   1.000
_cell.angle_alpha   90.00
_cell.angle_beta   90.00
_cell.angle_gamma   90.00
#
_symmetry.space_group_name_H-M   'P 1'
#
loop_
_entity.id
_entity.type
_entity.pdbx_description
1 polymer ?
#
loop_
_entity_poly.entity_id
_entity_poly.type
_entity_poly.pdbx_seq_one_letter_code
_entity_poly.pdbx_strand_id
1 'polypeptide(L)'
;MSTQNRIKWDERTINTASSLWDSGKTVSDLARHFDVSRSTISGMILRNRAKFKARNDESGKPLVKRPRSSSGGANKSRNPKWSETQYELAVKLWDEGRSLRYIGAEMGLNASTVHFIASRNPDRFRPRQRTRIAAPTTVRASREPVLGFIETQASERYDFTRYQIANTEPVAYWKLSGCQCHFPLERFEAVSGPETPCCGQRNIEGQSYCNTHWKLMHEVYAR
;
A
#
# COMPACT_ATOMS: atom_id res chain seq x y z
N MET A 1 -16.26 11.71 -3.56
CA MET A 1 -15.53 10.91 -4.57
C MET A 1 -16.46 10.71 -5.75
N SER A 2 -16.15 11.31 -6.90
CA SER A 2 -17.01 11.20 -8.10
C SER A 2 -17.14 9.73 -8.50
N THR A 3 -18.36 9.24 -8.59
CA THR A 3 -18.67 7.91 -9.14
C THR A 3 -18.05 7.82 -10.53
N GLN A 4 -16.96 7.08 -10.65
CA GLN A 4 -16.27 6.91 -11.93
C GLN A 4 -17.28 6.33 -12.93
N ASN A 5 -17.68 7.14 -13.91
CA ASN A 5 -18.55 6.72 -14.98
C ASN A 5 -17.95 5.49 -15.65
N ARG A 6 -18.57 4.33 -15.42
CA ARG A 6 -18.13 3.06 -15.98
C ARG A 6 -18.57 3.03 -17.44
N ILE A 7 -17.77 3.63 -18.31
CA ILE A 7 -17.97 3.53 -19.75
C ILE A 7 -18.03 2.05 -20.13
N LYS A 8 -19.09 1.67 -20.85
CA LYS A 8 -19.16 0.39 -21.54
C LYS A 8 -18.31 0.50 -22.79
N TRP A 9 -17.19 -0.22 -22.81
CA TRP A 9 -16.30 -0.30 -23.97
C TRP A 9 -16.95 -1.17 -25.05
N ASP A 10 -17.74 -0.55 -25.93
CA ASP A 10 -18.28 -1.16 -27.13
C ASP A 10 -17.26 -1.12 -28.29
N GLU A 11 -17.55 -1.82 -29.39
CA GLU A 11 -16.63 -1.88 -30.52
C GLU A 11 -16.40 -0.49 -31.17
N ARG A 12 -17.43 0.36 -31.18
CA ARG A 12 -17.33 1.72 -31.73
C ARG A 12 -16.35 2.57 -30.94
N THR A 13 -16.44 2.60 -29.60
CA THR A 13 -15.52 3.36 -28.75
C THR A 13 -14.09 2.83 -28.82
N ILE A 14 -13.91 1.50 -28.91
CA ILE A 14 -12.59 0.90 -29.09
C ILE A 14 -11.97 1.32 -30.42
N ASN A 15 -12.74 1.34 -31.51
CA ASN A 15 -12.26 1.76 -32.83
C ASN A 15 -11.90 3.25 -32.84
N THR A 16 -12.70 4.11 -32.19
CA THR A 16 -12.36 5.54 -32.00
C THR A 16 -11.07 5.71 -31.20
N ALA A 17 -10.92 4.98 -30.09
CA ALA A 17 -9.70 5.02 -29.28
C ALA A 17 -8.47 4.52 -30.06
N SER A 18 -8.63 3.50 -30.90
CA SER A 18 -7.59 2.97 -31.78
C SER A 18 -7.15 4.01 -32.82
N SER A 19 -8.10 4.71 -33.46
CA SER A 19 -7.79 5.78 -34.41
C SER A 19 -7.04 6.95 -33.74
N LEU A 20 -7.47 7.36 -32.54
CA LEU A 20 -6.76 8.36 -31.75
C LEU A 20 -5.36 7.89 -31.32
N TRP A 21 -5.20 6.59 -31.06
CA TRP A 21 -3.89 5.99 -30.80
C TRP A 21 -3.00 5.94 -32.05
N ASP A 22 -3.54 5.72 -33.23
CA ASP A 22 -2.74 5.74 -34.45
C ASP A 22 -2.31 7.17 -34.83
N SER A 23 -3.12 8.17 -34.49
CA SER A 23 -2.81 9.60 -34.71
C SER A 23 -1.85 10.25 -33.71
N GLY A 24 -1.23 9.49 -32.81
CA GLY A 24 -0.20 10.04 -31.91
C GLY A 24 -0.66 10.44 -30.51
N LYS A 25 -1.96 10.35 -30.16
CA LYS A 25 -2.45 10.68 -28.80
C LYS A 25 -1.90 9.74 -27.71
N THR A 26 -1.53 10.29 -26.55
CA THR A 26 -1.02 9.47 -25.42
C THR A 26 -2.16 8.82 -24.64
N VAL A 27 -1.84 7.85 -23.76
CA VAL A 27 -2.81 7.28 -22.81
C VAL A 27 -3.49 8.35 -21.95
N SER A 28 -2.77 9.40 -21.59
CA SER A 28 -3.31 10.52 -20.81
C SER A 28 -4.30 11.37 -21.61
N ASP A 29 -4.07 11.53 -22.91
CA ASP A 29 -4.97 12.29 -23.78
C ASP A 29 -6.24 11.48 -24.06
N LEU A 30 -6.11 10.17 -24.27
CA LEU A 30 -7.26 9.26 -24.38
C LEU A 30 -8.09 9.27 -23.09
N ALA A 31 -7.45 9.23 -21.92
CA ALA A 31 -8.11 9.30 -20.62
C ALA A 31 -8.94 10.60 -20.47
N ARG A 32 -8.38 11.74 -20.90
CA ARG A 32 -9.10 13.02 -20.95
C ARG A 32 -10.24 13.02 -21.98
N HIS A 33 -10.03 12.44 -23.16
CA HIS A 33 -11.03 12.41 -24.22
C HIS A 33 -12.28 11.59 -23.84
N PHE A 34 -12.09 10.47 -23.14
CA PHE A 34 -13.17 9.60 -22.72
C PHE A 34 -13.62 9.85 -21.26
N ASP A 35 -13.10 10.86 -20.57
CA ASP A 35 -13.40 11.14 -19.15
C ASP A 35 -13.28 9.89 -18.23
N VAL A 36 -12.18 9.15 -18.38
CA VAL A 36 -11.89 7.95 -17.58
C VAL A 36 -10.47 7.98 -17.05
N SER A 37 -10.20 7.15 -16.04
CA SER A 37 -8.85 7.05 -15.49
C SER A 37 -7.84 6.47 -16.51
N ARG A 38 -6.57 6.85 -16.37
CA ARG A 38 -5.47 6.30 -17.19
C ARG A 38 -5.34 4.77 -17.06
N SER A 39 -5.60 4.22 -15.88
CA SER A 39 -5.58 2.77 -15.64
C SER A 39 -6.71 2.06 -16.41
N THR A 40 -7.89 2.67 -16.51
CA THR A 40 -9.00 2.17 -17.33
C THR A 40 -8.61 2.05 -18.80
N ILE A 41 -8.05 3.12 -19.38
CA ILE A 41 -7.54 3.12 -20.78
C ILE A 41 -6.44 2.08 -20.95
N SER A 42 -5.48 2.02 -20.02
CA SER A 42 -4.36 1.07 -20.09
C SER A 42 -4.86 -0.37 -20.09
N GLY A 43 -5.82 -0.70 -19.21
CA GLY A 43 -6.46 -2.01 -19.19
C GLY A 43 -7.22 -2.32 -20.48
N MET A 44 -7.93 -1.32 -21.04
CA MET A 44 -8.65 -1.47 -22.32
C MET A 44 -7.69 -1.76 -23.49
N ILE A 45 -6.59 -1.02 -23.60
CA ILE A 45 -5.55 -1.25 -24.62
C ILE A 45 -4.94 -2.65 -24.46
N LEU A 46 -4.61 -3.05 -23.22
CA LEU A 46 -4.00 -4.35 -22.94
C LEU A 46 -4.91 -5.54 -23.27
N ARG A 47 -6.23 -5.37 -23.24
CA ARG A 47 -7.21 -6.40 -23.65
C ARG A 47 -7.44 -6.42 -25.16
N ASN A 48 -7.26 -5.29 -25.84
CA ASN A 48 -7.52 -5.14 -27.27
C ASN A 48 -6.24 -4.96 -28.10
N ARG A 49 -5.12 -5.58 -27.69
CA ARG A 49 -3.78 -5.33 -28.27
C ARG A 49 -3.70 -5.52 -29.79
N ALA A 50 -4.55 -6.37 -30.36
CA ALA A 50 -4.61 -6.57 -31.81
C ALA A 50 -4.99 -5.29 -32.58
N LYS A 51 -5.81 -4.41 -31.97
CA LYS A 51 -6.23 -3.12 -32.58
C LYS A 51 -5.22 -2.00 -32.31
N PHE A 52 -4.49 -2.04 -31.20
CA PHE A 52 -3.52 -1.01 -30.81
C PHE A 52 -2.08 -1.40 -31.19
N LYS A 53 -1.61 -0.93 -32.35
CA LYS A 53 -0.23 -1.16 -32.80
C LYS A 53 0.78 -0.63 -31.77
N ALA A 54 1.83 -1.41 -31.53
CA ALA A 54 2.91 -0.97 -30.66
C ALA A 54 3.59 0.26 -31.29
N ARG A 55 3.58 1.40 -30.58
CA ARG A 55 4.37 2.55 -31.00
C ARG A 55 5.82 2.26 -30.72
N ASN A 56 6.60 2.19 -31.79
CA ASN A 56 8.04 2.31 -31.69
C ASN A 56 8.41 3.79 -31.91
N ASP A 57 9.46 4.26 -31.25
CA ASP A 57 10.13 5.49 -31.66
C ASP A 57 10.76 5.30 -33.05
N GLU A 58 11.23 6.39 -33.66
CA GLU A 58 11.98 6.35 -34.93
C GLU A 58 13.20 5.41 -34.88
N SER A 59 13.66 5.06 -33.66
CA SER A 59 14.74 4.10 -33.40
C SER A 59 14.29 2.65 -33.24
N GLY A 60 13.01 2.33 -33.48
CA GLY A 60 12.46 0.98 -33.38
C GLY A 60 12.22 0.48 -31.95
N LYS A 61 12.39 1.32 -30.92
CA LYS A 61 12.17 0.96 -29.51
C LYS A 61 10.75 1.32 -29.07
N PRO A 62 10.09 0.49 -28.26
CA PRO A 62 8.72 0.77 -27.82
C PRO A 62 8.65 2.07 -27.00
N LEU A 63 7.83 3.02 -27.46
CA LEU A 63 7.64 4.38 -26.91
C LEU A 63 7.10 4.31 -25.47
N VAL A 64 6.21 3.34 -25.23
CA VAL A 64 5.79 2.98 -23.87
C VAL A 64 6.74 1.91 -23.39
N LYS A 65 7.83 2.32 -22.72
CA LYS A 65 8.59 1.41 -21.87
C LYS A 65 7.58 0.78 -20.93
N ARG A 66 7.33 -0.54 -21.05
CA ARG A 66 6.61 -1.31 -20.03
C ARG A 66 7.12 -0.79 -18.68
N PRO A 67 6.26 -0.42 -17.72
CA PRO A 67 6.74 -0.11 -16.39
C PRO A 67 7.52 -1.34 -15.95
N ARG A 68 8.85 -1.27 -16.05
CA ARG A 68 9.73 -2.19 -15.36
C ARG A 68 9.27 -2.04 -13.94
N SER A 69 8.77 -3.14 -13.37
CA SER A 69 8.38 -3.22 -11.96
C SER A 69 9.27 -2.27 -11.18
N SER A 70 8.67 -1.26 -10.56
CA SER A 70 9.35 -0.18 -9.86
C SER A 70 10.24 -0.66 -8.69
N SER A 71 10.35 -1.98 -8.50
CA SER A 71 11.34 -2.67 -7.68
C SER A 71 12.72 -2.88 -8.37
N GLY A 72 12.92 -2.47 -9.63
CA GLY A 72 14.17 -2.69 -10.38
C GLY A 72 14.89 -1.42 -10.82
N GLY A 73 14.60 -0.27 -10.19
CA GLY A 73 15.24 1.01 -10.48
C GLY A 73 16.72 1.01 -10.09
N ALA A 74 17.59 0.90 -11.10
CA ALA A 74 18.93 1.47 -11.17
C ALA A 74 19.98 1.19 -10.06
N ASN A 75 19.73 0.32 -9.08
CA ASN A 75 20.81 -0.42 -8.44
C ASN A 75 21.11 -1.66 -9.27
N LYS A 76 21.64 -1.43 -10.48
CA LYS A 76 22.36 -2.48 -11.20
C LYS A 76 23.51 -2.86 -10.27
N SER A 77 23.32 -3.98 -9.59
CA SER A 77 24.14 -4.46 -8.50
C SER A 77 25.61 -4.42 -8.88
N ARG A 78 26.31 -3.37 -8.45
CA ARG A 78 27.62 -3.58 -7.86
C ARG A 78 27.34 -4.39 -6.60
N ASN A 79 27.15 -5.70 -6.76
CA ASN A 79 27.35 -6.60 -5.63
C ASN A 79 28.72 -6.20 -5.10
N PRO A 80 28.81 -5.66 -3.87
CA PRO A 80 30.08 -5.25 -3.32
C PRO A 80 30.96 -6.51 -3.39
N LYS A 81 32.07 -6.44 -4.14
CA LYS A 81 33.06 -7.52 -4.09
C LYS A 81 33.61 -7.48 -2.68
N TRP A 82 33.26 -8.46 -1.86
CA TRP A 82 33.80 -8.56 -0.51
C TRP A 82 35.31 -8.79 -0.59
N SER A 83 36.07 -8.08 0.23
CA SER A 83 37.49 -8.40 0.43
C SER A 83 37.63 -9.73 1.14
N GLU A 84 38.79 -10.39 1.02
CA GLU A 84 39.03 -11.67 1.72
C GLU A 84 38.87 -11.51 3.24
N THR A 85 39.35 -10.39 3.79
CA THR A 85 39.19 -10.03 5.21
C THR A 85 37.73 -9.92 5.64
N GLN A 86 36.83 -9.46 4.75
CA GLN A 86 35.40 -9.40 5.02
C GLN A 86 34.76 -10.78 5.02
N TYR A 87 35.22 -11.68 4.14
CA TYR A 87 34.79 -13.07 4.15
C TYR A 87 35.21 -13.78 5.44
N GLU A 88 36.47 -13.64 5.85
CA GLU A 88 36.98 -14.25 7.09
C GLU A 88 36.20 -13.78 8.33
N LEU A 89 35.97 -12.47 8.45
CA LEU A 89 35.19 -11.91 9.55
C LEU A 89 33.74 -12.44 9.53
N ALA A 90 33.09 -12.46 8.38
CA ALA A 90 31.72 -12.95 8.25
C ALA A 90 31.59 -14.44 8.54
N VAL A 91 32.55 -15.27 8.10
CA VAL A 91 32.60 -16.71 8.39
C VAL A 91 32.80 -16.93 9.89
N LYS A 92 33.73 -16.21 10.52
CA LYS A 92 33.92 -16.26 11.98
C LYS A 92 32.63 -15.95 12.75
N LEU A 93 31.98 -14.82 12.44
CA LEU A 93 30.71 -14.45 13.09
C LEU A 93 29.58 -15.43 12.75
N TRP A 94 29.65 -16.08 11.59
CA TRP A 94 28.69 -17.07 11.17
C TRP A 94 28.79 -18.36 12.00
N ASP A 95 30.01 -18.85 12.19
CA ASP A 95 30.31 -20.05 12.97
C ASP A 95 30.05 -19.83 14.47
N GLU A 96 30.22 -18.60 14.97
CA GLU A 96 29.75 -18.17 16.30
C GLU A 96 28.21 -18.15 16.45
N GLY A 97 27.46 -18.36 15.37
CA GLY A 97 26.00 -18.37 15.39
C GLY A 97 25.34 -16.98 15.48
N ARG A 98 26.08 -15.89 15.23
CA ARG A 98 25.54 -14.52 15.28
C ARG A 98 24.45 -14.30 14.23
N SER A 99 23.42 -13.51 14.52
CA SER A 99 22.33 -13.28 13.55
C SER A 99 22.81 -12.55 12.28
N LEU A 100 22.15 -12.77 11.13
CA LEU A 100 22.44 -12.05 9.88
C LEU A 100 22.39 -10.53 10.04
N ARG A 101 21.48 -10.03 10.89
CA ARG A 101 21.34 -8.61 11.20
C ARG A 101 22.56 -8.07 11.95
N TYR A 102 23.08 -8.86 12.90
CA TYR A 102 24.29 -8.50 13.63
C TYR A 102 25.51 -8.47 12.69
N ILE A 103 25.70 -9.52 11.88
CA ILE A 103 26.80 -9.60 10.91
C ILE A 103 26.72 -8.42 9.92
N GLY A 104 25.52 -8.11 9.43
CA GLY A 104 25.30 -6.95 8.57
C GLY A 104 25.69 -5.64 9.25
N ALA A 105 25.24 -5.40 10.49
CA ALA A 105 25.57 -4.19 11.23
C ALA A 105 27.09 -4.04 11.45
N GLU A 106 27.78 -5.12 11.85
CA GLU A 106 29.23 -5.14 12.06
C GLU A 106 30.01 -4.80 10.78
N MET A 107 29.51 -5.25 9.63
CA MET A 107 30.14 -5.04 8.33
C MET A 107 29.66 -3.77 7.59
N GLY A 108 28.71 -3.02 8.14
CA GLY A 108 28.07 -1.89 7.47
C GLY A 108 27.19 -2.28 6.26
N LEU A 109 26.59 -3.47 6.29
CA LEU A 109 25.77 -4.05 5.22
C LEU A 109 24.36 -4.40 5.69
N ASN A 110 23.42 -4.53 4.74
CA ASN A 110 22.10 -5.06 5.03
C ASN A 110 22.17 -6.58 5.26
N ALA A 111 21.39 -7.09 6.23
CA ALA A 111 21.22 -8.52 6.49
C ALA A 111 20.86 -9.33 5.21
N SER A 112 20.08 -8.76 4.30
CA SER A 112 19.74 -9.39 3.02
C SER A 112 20.96 -9.59 2.12
N THR A 113 21.93 -8.66 2.15
CA THR A 113 23.18 -8.77 1.41
C THR A 113 24.05 -9.89 1.95
N VAL A 114 24.17 -9.97 3.29
CA VAL A 114 24.89 -11.08 3.97
C VAL A 114 24.26 -12.42 3.65
N HIS A 115 22.92 -12.52 3.72
CA HIS A 115 22.18 -13.73 3.35
C HIS A 115 22.47 -14.16 1.90
N PHE A 116 22.40 -13.21 0.97
CA PHE A 116 22.66 -13.48 -0.44
C PHE A 116 24.09 -13.98 -0.68
N ILE A 117 25.08 -13.40 0.00
CA ILE A 117 26.49 -13.82 -0.11
C ILE A 117 26.69 -15.21 0.51
N ALA A 118 26.14 -15.45 1.69
CA ALA A 118 26.18 -16.76 2.33
C ALA A 118 25.54 -17.85 1.45
N SER A 119 24.38 -17.56 0.84
CA SER A 119 23.70 -18.51 -0.07
C SER A 119 24.48 -18.83 -1.35
N ARG A 120 25.41 -17.96 -1.76
CA ARG A 120 26.24 -18.15 -2.96
C ARG A 120 27.59 -18.81 -2.67
N ASN A 121 28.00 -18.90 -1.41
CA ASN A 121 29.27 -19.47 -0.98
C ASN A 121 29.03 -20.55 0.09
N PRO A 122 28.31 -21.64 -0.25
CA PRO A 122 27.94 -22.69 0.71
C PRO A 122 29.14 -23.48 1.27
N ASP A 123 30.27 -23.46 0.56
CA ASP A 123 31.56 -24.01 0.97
C ASP A 123 32.15 -23.29 2.19
N ARG A 124 31.98 -21.95 2.26
CA ARG A 124 32.46 -21.12 3.36
C ARG A 124 31.43 -20.96 4.47
N PHE A 125 30.16 -20.81 4.11
CA PHE A 125 29.06 -20.62 5.06
C PHE A 125 28.29 -21.92 5.23
N ARG A 126 28.81 -22.80 6.10
CA ARG A 126 28.14 -24.07 6.40
C ARG A 126 26.68 -23.81 6.78
N PRO A 127 25.71 -24.56 6.24
CA PRO A 127 24.31 -24.41 6.63
C PRO A 127 24.24 -24.52 8.13
N ARG A 128 23.78 -23.45 8.80
CA ARG A 128 23.53 -23.52 10.23
C ARG A 128 22.56 -24.67 10.41
N GLN A 129 22.95 -25.65 11.22
CA GLN A 129 21.95 -26.54 11.77
C GLN A 129 20.96 -25.60 12.42
N ARG A 130 19.78 -25.47 11.82
CA ARG A 130 18.63 -24.96 12.53
C ARG A 130 18.48 -25.99 13.63
N THR A 131 19.16 -25.77 14.76
CA THR A 131 18.63 -26.12 16.04
C THR A 131 17.29 -25.41 16.01
N ARG A 132 16.29 -26.15 15.51
CA ARG A 132 14.90 -25.93 15.86
C ARG A 132 14.93 -26.19 17.37
N ILE A 133 15.47 -25.25 18.14
CA ILE A 133 14.82 -24.84 19.36
C ILE A 133 13.45 -24.50 18.80
N ALA A 134 12.54 -25.47 18.90
CA ALA A 134 11.20 -25.32 18.40
C ALA A 134 10.78 -23.98 19.00
N ALA A 135 10.65 -22.95 18.15
CA ALA A 135 10.13 -21.67 18.59
C ALA A 135 8.90 -22.08 19.38
N PRO A 136 8.85 -21.81 20.70
CA PRO A 136 7.92 -22.46 21.61
C PRO A 136 6.61 -22.41 20.88
N THR A 137 6.10 -23.59 20.48
CA THR A 137 4.96 -23.66 19.59
C THR A 137 3.97 -22.77 20.27
N THR A 138 3.77 -21.55 19.77
CA THR A 138 2.74 -20.69 20.27
C THR A 138 1.56 -21.50 19.84
N VAL A 139 1.05 -22.31 20.77
CA VAL A 139 -0.19 -23.03 20.62
C VAL A 139 -1.07 -21.90 20.23
N ARG A 140 -1.35 -21.84 18.93
CA ARG A 140 -2.21 -20.83 18.36
C ARG A 140 -3.51 -21.26 18.97
N ALA A 141 -3.79 -20.69 20.15
CA ALA A 141 -4.89 -21.09 21.00
C ALA A 141 -6.03 -21.23 20.02
N SER A 142 -6.50 -22.48 19.88
CA SER A 142 -7.66 -22.75 19.05
C SER A 142 -8.65 -21.71 19.51
N ARG A 143 -8.91 -20.72 18.64
CA ARG A 143 -9.94 -19.74 18.92
C ARG A 143 -11.20 -20.57 18.78
N GLU A 144 -11.61 -21.17 19.89
CA GLU A 144 -13.02 -21.44 20.08
C GLU A 144 -13.74 -20.15 19.70
N PRO A 145 -14.80 -20.22 18.89
CA PRO A 145 -15.64 -19.07 18.65
C PRO A 145 -16.14 -18.62 20.04
N VAL A 146 -15.52 -17.57 20.57
CA VAL A 146 -16.00 -16.89 21.77
C VAL A 146 -17.30 -16.21 21.35
N LEU A 147 -18.39 -16.98 21.38
CA LEU A 147 -19.77 -16.50 21.35
C LEU A 147 -20.19 -15.92 22.71
N GLY A 148 -19.25 -15.80 23.64
CA GLY A 148 -19.39 -14.90 24.78
C GLY A 148 -19.10 -13.48 24.31
N PHE A 149 -20.14 -12.74 23.98
CA PHE A 149 -20.11 -11.28 23.96
C PHE A 149 -19.60 -10.87 25.35
N ILE A 150 -18.29 -10.60 25.47
CA ILE A 150 -17.77 -9.99 26.69
C ILE A 150 -18.43 -8.62 26.69
N GLU A 151 -19.44 -8.47 27.55
CA GLU A 151 -20.03 -7.21 27.98
C GLU A 151 -18.92 -6.46 28.71
N THR A 152 -17.96 -6.02 27.91
CA THR A 152 -16.82 -5.24 28.31
C THR A 152 -17.47 -3.92 28.61
N GLN A 153 -17.70 -3.62 29.89
CA GLN A 153 -18.23 -2.34 30.34
C GLN A 153 -17.59 -1.26 29.48
N ALA A 154 -18.34 -0.69 28.53
CA ALA A 154 -17.78 0.30 27.63
C ALA A 154 -17.46 1.48 28.51
N SER A 155 -16.18 1.57 28.87
CA SER A 155 -15.71 2.65 29.70
C SER A 155 -16.14 3.94 29.00
N GLU A 156 -16.75 4.87 29.75
CA GLU A 156 -17.17 6.21 29.31
C GLU A 156 -16.09 6.97 28.50
N ARG A 157 -14.84 6.48 28.54
CA ARG A 157 -13.73 6.89 27.68
C ARG A 157 -14.06 6.91 26.18
N TYR A 158 -14.99 6.08 25.69
CA TYR A 158 -15.31 5.96 24.26
C TYR A 158 -16.69 6.52 23.87
N ASP A 159 -17.14 7.57 24.54
CA ASP A 159 -18.27 8.38 24.05
C ASP A 159 -17.75 9.49 23.13
N PHE A 160 -17.94 9.34 21.80
CA PHE A 160 -17.52 10.35 20.84
C PHE A 160 -18.50 11.53 20.70
N THR A 161 -19.71 11.43 21.28
CA THR A 161 -20.72 12.50 21.21
C THR A 161 -20.22 13.79 21.88
N ARG A 162 -19.36 13.68 22.91
CA ARG A 162 -18.72 14.81 23.59
C ARG A 162 -17.81 15.67 22.70
N TYR A 163 -17.40 15.15 21.55
CA TYR A 163 -16.57 15.87 20.58
C TYR A 163 -17.41 16.58 19.51
N GLN A 164 -18.73 16.66 19.69
CA GLN A 164 -19.58 17.49 18.84
C GLN A 164 -19.18 18.96 18.96
N ILE A 165 -19.04 19.63 17.82
CA ILE A 165 -18.70 21.05 17.77
C ILE A 165 -19.97 21.87 17.96
N ALA A 166 -19.94 22.84 18.86
CA ALA A 166 -21.09 23.70 19.16
C ALA A 166 -21.68 24.32 17.88
N ASN A 167 -23.01 24.40 17.81
CA ASN A 167 -23.77 24.94 16.67
C ASN A 167 -23.58 24.19 15.35
N THR A 168 -23.09 22.94 15.37
CA THR A 168 -23.04 22.09 14.19
C THR A 168 -24.02 20.93 14.36
N GLU A 169 -25.00 20.85 13.45
CA GLU A 169 -25.93 19.73 13.38
C GLU A 169 -25.23 18.49 12.79
N PRO A 170 -25.28 17.32 13.45
CA PRO A 170 -24.70 16.11 12.91
C PRO A 170 -25.37 15.69 11.60
N VAL A 171 -24.57 15.20 10.66
CA VAL A 171 -25.03 14.72 9.35
C VAL A 171 -24.87 13.21 9.30
N ALA A 172 -25.91 12.48 8.90
CA ALA A 172 -25.83 11.04 8.69
C ALA A 172 -24.70 10.70 7.70
N TYR A 173 -23.94 9.64 7.98
CA TYR A 173 -22.75 9.25 7.21
C TYR A 173 -23.03 9.16 5.70
N TRP A 174 -24.17 8.59 5.30
CA TRP A 174 -24.53 8.47 3.88
C TRP A 174 -24.84 9.80 3.19
N LYS A 175 -25.18 10.85 3.94
CA LYS A 175 -25.47 12.21 3.43
C LYS A 175 -24.22 13.09 3.33
N LEU A 176 -23.07 12.64 3.83
CA LEU A 176 -21.84 13.43 3.79
C LEU A 176 -21.34 13.62 2.35
N SER A 177 -21.00 14.85 2.02
CA SER A 177 -20.25 15.17 0.81
C SER A 177 -18.75 14.97 1.02
N GLY A 178 -17.97 14.91 -0.07
CA GLY A 178 -16.52 14.77 0.00
C GLY A 178 -15.76 15.94 0.65
N CYS A 179 -16.46 17.04 0.95
CA CYS A 179 -15.91 18.22 1.63
C CYS A 179 -16.35 18.32 3.10
N GLN A 180 -16.93 17.27 3.67
CA GLN A 180 -17.41 17.25 5.05
C GLN A 180 -16.63 16.27 5.93
N CYS A 181 -16.64 16.56 7.23
CA CYS A 181 -15.97 15.79 8.26
C CYS A 181 -16.73 14.48 8.52
N HIS A 182 -16.02 13.35 8.36
CA HIS A 182 -16.54 12.00 8.60
C HIS A 182 -16.32 11.51 10.04
N PHE A 183 -16.01 12.41 10.99
CA PHE A 183 -15.80 12.00 12.37
C PHE A 183 -17.13 11.53 13.00
N PRO A 184 -17.24 10.26 13.44
CA PRO A 184 -18.48 9.73 14.00
C PRO A 184 -18.76 10.34 15.38
N LEU A 185 -20.01 10.74 15.60
CA LEU A 185 -20.52 11.31 16.86
C LEU A 185 -21.45 10.32 17.55
N GLU A 186 -21.03 9.05 17.62
CA GLU A 186 -21.75 7.98 18.29
C GLU A 186 -20.92 7.39 19.43
N ARG A 187 -21.57 6.69 20.35
CA ARG A 187 -20.86 5.89 21.37
C ARG A 187 -20.24 4.68 20.70
N PHE A 188 -19.12 4.18 21.23
CA PHE A 188 -18.46 2.99 20.68
C PHE A 188 -19.33 1.72 20.64
N GLU A 189 -20.35 1.64 21.50
CA GLU A 189 -21.31 0.53 21.50
C GLU A 189 -22.41 0.66 20.43
N ALA A 190 -22.56 1.83 19.82
CA ALA A 190 -23.54 2.03 18.77
C ALA A 190 -23.15 1.23 17.52
N VAL A 191 -24.13 0.59 16.90
CA VAL A 191 -23.92 -0.14 15.64
C VAL A 191 -23.71 0.90 14.53
N SER A 192 -22.47 1.05 14.08
CA SER A 192 -22.17 1.95 12.97
C SER A 192 -22.92 1.53 11.69
N GLY A 193 -23.58 2.47 11.04
CA GLY A 193 -24.38 2.25 9.85
C GLY A 193 -24.49 3.49 8.97
N PRO A 194 -25.30 3.44 7.90
CA PRO A 194 -25.52 4.60 7.03
C PRO A 194 -26.00 5.83 7.81
N GLU A 195 -26.87 5.62 8.80
CA GLU A 195 -27.46 6.68 9.64
C GLU A 195 -26.55 7.13 10.79
N THR A 196 -25.31 6.64 10.89
CA THR A 196 -24.37 7.08 11.93
C THR A 196 -24.18 8.59 11.85
N PRO A 197 -24.46 9.34 12.93
CA PRO A 197 -24.27 10.78 12.95
C PRO A 197 -22.79 11.11 12.87
N CYS A 198 -22.41 11.98 11.96
CA CYS A 198 -21.05 12.47 11.80
C CYS A 198 -20.99 14.00 11.96
N CYS A 199 -19.80 14.53 12.20
CA CYS A 199 -19.59 15.95 12.44
C CYS A 199 -20.15 16.88 11.34
N GLY A 200 -19.99 16.54 10.06
CA GLY A 200 -20.59 17.32 8.96
C GLY A 200 -19.97 18.69 8.67
N GLN A 201 -19.09 19.22 9.53
CA GLN A 201 -18.33 20.46 9.24
C GLN A 201 -17.44 20.31 8.01
N ARG A 202 -17.06 21.44 7.40
CA ARG A 202 -16.11 21.44 6.28
C ARG A 202 -14.78 20.80 6.69
N ASN A 203 -14.32 19.82 5.91
CA ASN A 203 -13.03 19.17 6.14
C ASN A 203 -11.85 20.05 5.68
N ILE A 204 -10.65 19.68 6.10
CA ILE A 204 -9.42 20.23 5.50
C ILE A 204 -9.31 19.68 4.08
N GLU A 205 -8.87 20.51 3.12
CA GLU A 205 -8.72 20.08 1.72
C GLU A 205 -7.82 18.83 1.62
N GLY A 206 -8.36 17.78 1.01
CA GLY A 206 -7.68 16.48 0.88
C GLY A 206 -7.75 15.57 2.11
N GLN A 207 -8.43 15.96 3.19
CA GLN A 207 -8.56 15.16 4.42
C GLN A 207 -10.01 14.73 4.70
N SER A 208 -10.18 13.67 5.50
CA SER A 208 -11.50 13.16 5.88
C SER A 208 -12.13 13.91 7.06
N TYR A 209 -11.36 14.72 7.79
CA TYR A 209 -11.78 15.36 9.03
C TYR A 209 -11.62 16.90 8.96
N CYS A 210 -12.44 17.61 9.74
CA CYS A 210 -12.24 19.04 9.98
C CYS A 210 -11.02 19.26 10.89
N ASN A 211 -10.57 20.50 11.01
CA ASN A 211 -9.39 20.86 11.81
C ASN A 211 -9.49 20.38 13.27
N THR A 212 -10.66 20.47 13.88
CA THR A 212 -10.88 20.07 15.28
C THR A 212 -10.71 18.56 15.48
N HIS A 213 -11.38 17.74 14.65
CA HIS A 213 -11.27 16.28 14.77
C HIS A 213 -9.95 15.73 14.25
N TRP A 214 -9.30 16.42 13.31
CA TRP A 214 -7.94 16.08 12.88
C TRP A 214 -6.95 16.17 14.05
N LYS A 215 -7.01 17.26 14.83
CA LYS A 215 -6.19 17.41 16.04
C LYS A 215 -6.47 16.32 17.05
N LEU A 216 -7.74 16.03 17.31
CA LEU A 216 -8.13 14.97 18.25
C LEU A 216 -7.52 13.60 17.87
N MET A 217 -7.52 13.24 16.58
CA MET A 217 -6.98 11.96 16.11
C MET A 217 -5.45 11.88 16.18
N HIS A 218 -4.75 13.01 16.10
CA HIS A 218 -3.28 13.04 16.02
C HIS A 218 -2.59 13.46 17.32
N GLU A 219 -3.24 14.21 18.21
CA GLU A 219 -2.69 14.60 19.52
C GLU A 219 -2.59 13.41 20.49
N VAL A 220 -3.38 12.35 20.29
CA VAL A 220 -3.32 11.13 21.12
C VAL A 220 -1.96 10.41 21.02
N TYR A 221 -1.21 10.61 19.94
CA TYR A 221 0.09 9.97 19.72
C TYR A 221 1.29 10.75 20.27
N ALA A 222 1.08 11.95 20.82
CA ALA A 222 2.15 12.82 21.32
C ALA A 222 2.33 12.76 22.85
N ARG A 223 1.64 11.84 23.54
CA ARG A 223 1.79 11.56 24.98
C ARG A 223 2.32 10.15 25.17
#